data_AF-A0A2N3B7I2-F1
#
_entry.id   AF-A0A2N3B7I2-F1
#
_cell.length_a   1.000
_cell.length_b   1.000
_cell.length_c   1.000
_cell.angle_alpha   90.00
_cell.angle_beta   90.00
_cell.angle_gamma   90.00
#
_symmetry.space_group_name_H-M   'P 1'
#
loop_
_entity.id
_entity.type
_entity.pdbx_description
1 polymer ?
#
loop_
_entity_poly.entity_id
_entity_poly.type
_entity_poly.pdbx_seq_one_letter_code
_entity_poly.pdbx_strand_id
1 'polypeptide(L)'
;MTTAKETAKTIETVTADAQKKVSANVEAIAAETQKTVAENVEKAAKSLETATAFGQETLDALLKSQNVAAKAAEEIQAEVIAFSKKTVEESVAHAKDLATAQTVTAFIEKQAGFAKVSLDAIVRQSTKMNELLVAASKEVFAPLNARAAAAADLLKVKSA
;
A
#
# COMPACT_ATOMS: atom_id res chain seq x y z
N MET A 1 54.85 38.83 57.57
CA MET A 1 53.49 39.20 57.12
C MET A 1 53.16 38.74 55.69
N THR A 2 53.96 37.87 55.07
CA THR A 2 53.85 37.53 53.64
C THR A 2 53.13 36.20 53.38
N THR A 3 53.35 35.18 54.22
CA THR A 3 52.83 33.81 54.01
C THR A 3 51.31 33.70 54.17
N ALA A 4 50.71 34.41 55.14
CA ALA A 4 49.24 34.39 55.33
C ALA A 4 48.47 35.07 54.20
N LYS A 5 49.09 36.02 53.49
CA LYS A 5 48.46 36.78 52.41
C LYS A 5 48.46 36.00 51.09
N GLU A 6 49.49 35.19 50.84
CA GLU A 6 49.52 34.26 49.70
C GLU A 6 48.54 33.08 49.87
N THR A 7 48.44 32.53 51.08
CA THR A 7 47.47 31.46 51.38
C THR A 7 46.03 31.96 51.23
N ALA A 8 45.72 33.17 51.70
CA ALA A 8 44.38 33.78 51.52
C ALA A 8 44.06 34.04 50.04
N LYS A 9 45.02 34.58 49.27
CA LYS A 9 44.84 34.86 47.85
C LYS A 9 44.63 33.58 47.03
N THR A 10 45.34 32.50 47.37
CA THR A 10 45.19 31.19 46.73
C THR A 10 43.83 30.55 47.01
N ILE A 11 43.32 30.68 48.24
CA ILE A 11 41.98 30.20 48.61
C ILE A 11 40.88 30.99 47.88
N GLU A 12 41.04 32.30 47.74
CA GLU A 12 40.12 33.16 46.98
C GLU A 12 40.05 32.80 45.49
N THR A 13 41.19 32.60 44.82
CA THR A 13 41.20 32.20 43.40
C THR A 13 40.62 30.81 43.20
N VAL A 14 40.95 29.85 44.06
CA VAL A 14 40.40 28.48 43.97
C VAL A 14 38.88 28.48 44.18
N THR A 15 38.36 29.34 45.07
CA THR A 15 36.92 29.48 45.31
C THR A 15 36.21 30.17 44.13
N ALA A 16 36.82 31.20 43.54
CA ALA A 16 36.28 31.92 42.39
C ALA A 16 36.27 31.07 41.10
N ASP A 17 37.33 30.28 40.84
CA ASP A 17 37.38 29.34 39.70
C ASP A 17 36.42 28.16 39.87
N ALA A 18 36.26 27.66 41.11
CA ALA A 18 35.26 26.63 41.42
C ALA A 18 33.83 27.16 41.23
N GLN A 19 33.53 28.39 41.67
CA GLN A 19 32.24 29.04 41.42
C GLN A 19 32.00 29.27 39.92
N LYS A 20 32.99 29.77 39.17
CA LYS A 20 32.86 29.98 37.72
C LYS A 20 32.62 28.68 36.96
N LYS A 21 33.31 27.59 37.32
CA LYS A 21 33.10 26.27 36.71
C LYS A 21 31.75 25.68 37.05
N VAL A 22 31.28 25.84 38.28
CA VAL A 22 29.93 25.42 38.70
C VAL A 22 28.87 26.22 37.95
N SER A 23 29.01 27.55 37.84
CA SER A 23 28.08 28.41 37.10
C SER A 23 28.05 28.10 35.60
N ALA A 24 29.21 27.94 34.95
CA ALA A 24 29.29 27.57 33.54
C ALA A 24 28.73 26.16 33.27
N ASN A 25 28.94 25.20 34.18
CA ASN A 25 28.33 23.88 34.08
C ASN A 25 26.81 23.93 34.27
N VAL A 26 26.29 24.78 35.16
CA VAL A 26 24.84 24.96 35.36
C VAL A 26 24.19 25.58 34.13
N GLU A 27 24.82 26.57 33.50
CA GLU A 27 24.34 27.17 32.24
C GLU A 27 24.39 26.17 31.07
N ALA A 28 25.46 25.38 30.97
CA ALA A 28 25.56 24.32 29.96
C ALA A 28 24.51 23.22 30.15
N ILE A 29 24.29 22.77 31.39
CA ILE A 29 23.25 21.78 31.73
C ILE A 29 21.85 22.34 31.46
N ALA A 30 21.60 23.62 31.78
CA ALA A 30 20.32 24.26 31.51
C ALA A 30 20.05 24.39 30.00
N ALA A 31 21.07 24.76 29.22
CA ALA A 31 20.98 24.84 27.76
C ALA A 31 20.78 23.45 27.11
N GLU A 32 21.49 22.42 27.58
CA GLU A 32 21.35 21.05 27.11
C GLU A 32 19.99 20.43 27.49
N THR A 33 19.48 20.77 28.68
CA THR A 33 18.12 20.40 29.11
C THR A 33 17.06 21.07 28.25
N GLN A 34 17.18 22.37 27.97
CA GLN A 34 16.26 23.08 27.07
C GLN A 34 16.27 22.49 25.66
N LYS A 35 17.46 22.21 25.13
CA LYS A 35 17.63 21.59 23.80
C LYS A 35 16.99 20.20 23.76
N THR A 36 17.23 19.36 24.76
CA THR A 36 16.65 18.01 24.86
C THR A 36 15.14 18.05 24.95
N VAL A 37 14.58 18.98 25.73
CA VAL A 37 13.13 19.18 25.83
C VAL A 37 12.55 19.62 24.48
N ALA A 38 13.17 20.59 23.80
CA ALA A 38 12.73 21.06 22.49
C ALA A 38 12.76 19.94 21.43
N GLU A 39 13.85 19.16 21.38
CA GLU A 39 13.98 18.00 20.48
C GLU A 39 12.94 16.92 20.78
N ASN A 40 12.65 16.66 22.06
CA ASN A 40 11.64 15.69 22.46
C ASN A 40 10.22 16.15 22.11
N VAL A 41 9.92 17.45 22.24
CA VAL A 41 8.65 18.03 21.81
C VAL A 41 8.50 17.96 20.28
N GLU A 42 9.55 18.28 19.52
CA GLU A 42 9.54 18.16 18.07
C GLU A 42 9.37 16.70 17.60
N LYS A 43 10.07 15.75 18.25
CA LYS A 43 9.88 14.32 18.02
C LYS A 43 8.46 13.86 18.34
N ALA A 44 7.90 14.32 19.46
CA ALA A 44 6.52 14.00 19.84
C ALA A 44 5.52 14.55 18.81
N ALA A 45 5.68 15.79 18.37
CA ALA A 45 4.85 16.41 17.34
C ALA A 45 4.92 15.63 16.00
N LYS A 46 6.14 15.33 15.52
CA LYS A 46 6.34 14.53 14.30
C LYS A 46 5.76 13.11 14.42
N SER A 47 5.85 12.50 15.61
CA SER A 47 5.29 11.16 15.84
C SER A 47 3.77 11.16 15.79
N LEU A 48 3.12 12.22 16.29
CA LEU A 48 1.67 12.40 16.20
C LEU A 48 1.24 12.62 14.75
N GLU A 49 1.93 13.49 14.01
CA GLU A 49 1.68 13.71 12.58
C GLU A 49 1.81 12.41 11.77
N THR A 50 2.88 11.65 12.01
CA THR A 50 3.11 10.35 11.36
C THR A 50 2.00 9.35 11.70
N ALA A 51 1.56 9.28 12.96
CA ALA A 51 0.50 8.38 13.38
C ALA A 51 -0.86 8.76 12.76
N THR A 52 -1.18 10.05 12.71
CA THR A 52 -2.40 10.55 12.06
C THR A 52 -2.39 10.27 10.56
N ALA A 53 -1.29 10.58 9.86
CA ALA A 53 -1.15 10.31 8.44
C ALA A 53 -1.25 8.82 8.13
N PHE A 54 -0.57 7.95 8.89
CA PHE A 54 -0.66 6.50 8.71
C PHE A 54 -2.09 5.98 8.91
N GLY A 55 -2.83 6.50 9.90
CA GLY A 55 -4.23 6.17 10.12
C GLY A 55 -5.12 6.57 8.93
N GLN A 56 -4.97 7.80 8.43
CA GLN A 56 -5.69 8.30 7.26
C GLN A 56 -5.39 7.46 6.01
N GLU A 57 -4.12 7.20 5.73
CA GLU A 57 -3.72 6.41 4.56
C GLU A 57 -4.20 4.95 4.64
N THR A 58 -4.40 4.41 5.85
CA THR A 58 -4.99 3.08 6.05
C THR A 58 -6.48 3.06 5.70
N LEU A 59 -7.22 4.09 6.10
CA LEU A 59 -8.63 4.25 5.70
C LEU A 59 -8.75 4.44 4.17
N ASP A 60 -7.89 5.26 3.58
CA ASP A 60 -7.84 5.43 2.12
C ASP A 60 -7.52 4.12 1.40
N ALA A 61 -6.63 3.31 1.95
CA ALA A 61 -6.32 1.99 1.39
C ALA A 61 -7.54 1.07 1.41
N LEU A 62 -8.31 1.05 2.51
CA LEU A 62 -9.55 0.28 2.60
C LEU A 62 -10.59 0.74 1.57
N LEU A 63 -10.79 2.06 1.45
CA LEU A 63 -11.70 2.64 0.46
C LEU A 63 -11.26 2.29 -0.97
N LYS A 64 -9.96 2.35 -1.26
CA LYS A 64 -9.41 1.92 -2.56
C LYS A 64 -9.67 0.44 -2.82
N SER A 65 -9.41 -0.44 -1.85
CA SER A 65 -9.69 -1.88 -1.96
C SER A 65 -11.18 -2.15 -2.23
N GLN A 66 -12.09 -1.44 -1.55
CA GLN A 66 -13.53 -1.55 -1.81
C GLN A 66 -13.88 -1.14 -3.24
N ASN A 67 -13.33 -0.02 -3.70
CA ASN A 67 -13.63 0.52 -5.03
C ASN A 67 -13.08 -0.40 -6.13
N VAL A 68 -11.90 -0.99 -5.92
CA VAL A 68 -11.32 -2.00 -6.81
C VAL A 68 -12.16 -3.28 -6.83
N ALA A 69 -12.62 -3.75 -5.67
CA ALA A 69 -13.50 -4.92 -5.60
C ALA A 69 -14.81 -4.70 -6.38
N ALA A 70 -15.41 -3.51 -6.27
CA ALA A 70 -16.60 -3.15 -7.04
C ALA A 70 -16.33 -3.18 -8.55
N LYS A 71 -15.24 -2.57 -9.02
CA LYS A 71 -14.85 -2.61 -10.44
C LYS A 71 -14.59 -4.02 -10.95
N ALA A 72 -13.91 -4.86 -10.18
CA ALA A 72 -13.68 -6.25 -10.53
C ALA A 72 -15.01 -7.02 -10.72
N ALA A 73 -16.00 -6.76 -9.85
CA ALA A 73 -17.32 -7.34 -10.01
C ALA A 73 -18.04 -6.83 -11.27
N GLU A 74 -17.94 -5.53 -11.58
CA GLU A 74 -18.47 -4.94 -12.81
C GLU A 74 -17.83 -5.57 -14.07
N GLU A 75 -16.52 -5.79 -14.08
CA GLU A 75 -15.80 -6.40 -15.20
C GLU A 75 -16.22 -7.86 -15.42
N ILE A 76 -16.33 -8.65 -14.35
CA ILE A 76 -16.82 -10.04 -14.44
C ILE A 76 -18.24 -10.05 -15.00
N GLN A 77 -19.11 -9.18 -14.50
CA GLN A 77 -20.49 -9.07 -14.97
C GLN A 77 -20.57 -8.66 -16.45
N ALA A 78 -19.73 -7.71 -16.88
CA ALA A 78 -19.64 -7.26 -18.26
C ALA A 78 -19.19 -8.39 -19.20
N GLU A 79 -18.19 -9.18 -18.79
CA GLU A 79 -17.68 -10.31 -19.57
C GLU A 79 -18.74 -11.43 -19.70
N VAL A 80 -19.51 -11.73 -18.65
CA VAL A 80 -20.63 -12.69 -18.73
C VAL A 80 -21.69 -12.23 -19.73
N ILE A 81 -22.05 -10.94 -19.71
CA ILE A 81 -22.99 -10.35 -20.68
C ILE A 81 -22.43 -10.41 -22.10
N ALA A 82 -21.14 -10.10 -22.28
CA ALA A 82 -20.48 -10.16 -23.58
C ALA A 82 -20.49 -11.58 -24.16
N PHE A 83 -20.13 -12.58 -23.35
CA PHE A 83 -20.17 -13.99 -23.74
C PHE A 83 -21.57 -14.46 -24.11
N SER A 84 -22.59 -14.05 -23.35
CA SER A 84 -24.00 -14.39 -23.61
C SER A 84 -24.46 -13.83 -24.96
N LYS A 85 -24.15 -12.56 -25.25
CA LYS A 85 -24.45 -11.93 -26.54
C LYS A 85 -23.76 -12.67 -27.68
N LYS A 86 -22.47 -12.97 -27.52
CA LYS A 86 -21.69 -13.70 -28.52
C LYS A 86 -22.26 -15.09 -28.80
N THR A 87 -22.67 -15.82 -27.78
CA THR A 87 -23.29 -17.14 -27.92
C THR A 87 -24.58 -17.07 -28.75
N VAL A 88 -25.40 -16.04 -28.54
CA VAL A 88 -26.63 -15.81 -29.33
C VAL A 88 -26.29 -15.50 -30.78
N GLU A 89 -25.31 -14.62 -31.03
CA GLU A 89 -24.85 -14.28 -32.38
C GLU A 89 -24.33 -15.51 -33.12
N GLU A 90 -23.50 -16.32 -32.48
CA GLU A 90 -22.95 -17.57 -33.03
C GLU A 90 -24.05 -18.59 -33.32
N SER A 91 -25.06 -18.70 -32.45
CA SER A 91 -26.21 -19.60 -32.66
C SER A 91 -27.08 -19.18 -33.85
N VAL A 92 -27.34 -17.88 -34.00
CA VAL A 92 -28.07 -17.34 -35.15
C VAL A 92 -27.27 -17.53 -36.44
N ALA A 93 -25.95 -17.31 -36.39
CA ALA A 93 -25.08 -17.57 -37.53
C ALA A 93 -25.10 -19.05 -37.94
N HIS A 94 -25.03 -19.97 -36.96
CA HIS A 94 -25.14 -21.41 -37.21
C HIS A 94 -26.49 -21.81 -37.80
N ALA A 95 -27.59 -21.28 -37.28
CA ALA A 95 -28.93 -21.58 -37.83
C ALA A 95 -29.05 -21.16 -39.30
N LYS A 96 -28.50 -19.98 -39.66
CA LYS A 96 -28.44 -19.53 -41.06
C LYS A 96 -27.55 -20.44 -41.90
N ASP A 97 -26.40 -20.84 -41.36
CA ASP A 97 -25.46 -21.69 -42.07
C ASP A 97 -26.03 -23.10 -42.31
N LEU A 98 -26.71 -23.68 -41.32
CA LEU A 98 -27.37 -24.97 -41.41
C LEU A 98 -28.50 -24.97 -42.44
N ALA A 99 -29.24 -23.86 -42.57
CA ALA A 99 -30.29 -23.69 -43.57
C ALA A 99 -29.78 -23.75 -45.02
N THR A 100 -28.48 -23.57 -45.26
CA THR A 100 -27.89 -23.72 -46.60
C THR A 100 -27.45 -25.15 -46.92
N ALA A 101 -27.58 -26.10 -45.98
CA ALA A 101 -27.18 -27.49 -46.19
C ALA A 101 -28.16 -28.20 -47.13
N GLN A 102 -27.66 -28.67 -48.28
CA GLN A 102 -28.47 -29.40 -49.27
C GLN A 102 -28.32 -30.93 -49.16
N THR A 103 -27.34 -31.41 -48.40
CA THR A 103 -27.04 -32.84 -48.23
C THR A 103 -26.80 -33.16 -46.75
N VAL A 104 -26.99 -34.43 -46.39
CA VAL A 104 -26.70 -34.93 -45.03
C VAL A 104 -25.23 -34.75 -44.66
N THR A 105 -24.30 -34.95 -45.61
CA THR A 105 -22.88 -34.73 -45.38
C THR A 105 -22.58 -33.26 -45.03
N ALA A 106 -23.11 -32.31 -45.81
CA ALA A 106 -22.93 -30.89 -45.53
C ALA A 106 -23.53 -30.48 -44.18
N PHE A 107 -24.66 -31.08 -43.79
CA PHE A 107 -25.24 -30.89 -42.47
C PHE A 107 -24.30 -31.35 -41.34
N ILE A 108 -23.74 -32.56 -41.47
CA ILE A 108 -22.81 -33.13 -40.47
C ILE A 108 -21.56 -32.26 -40.34
N GLU A 109 -20.98 -31.84 -41.46
CA GLU A 109 -19.79 -30.98 -41.48
C GLU A 109 -20.04 -29.65 -40.77
N LYS A 110 -21.19 -28.99 -41.04
CA LYS A 110 -21.57 -27.73 -40.39
C LYS A 110 -21.80 -27.91 -38.90
N GLN A 111 -22.47 -28.99 -38.48
CA GLN A 111 -22.68 -29.28 -37.07
C GLN A 111 -21.37 -29.58 -36.32
N ALA A 112 -20.42 -30.29 -36.96
CA ALA A 112 -19.09 -30.52 -36.41
C ALA A 112 -18.28 -29.23 -36.30
N GLY A 113 -18.36 -28.34 -37.30
CA GLY A 113 -17.76 -27.02 -37.27
C GLY A 113 -18.28 -26.16 -36.12
N PHE A 114 -19.59 -26.12 -35.92
CA PHE A 114 -20.20 -25.40 -34.79
C PHE A 114 -19.78 -25.95 -33.44
N ALA A 115 -19.68 -27.29 -33.30
CA ALA A 115 -19.19 -27.90 -32.07
C ALA A 115 -17.74 -27.46 -31.75
N LYS A 116 -16.88 -27.38 -32.78
CA LYS A 116 -15.51 -26.88 -32.62
C LYS A 116 -15.47 -25.41 -32.19
N VAL A 117 -16.25 -24.55 -32.85
CA VAL A 117 -16.35 -23.12 -32.50
C VAL A 117 -16.85 -22.94 -31.06
N SER A 118 -17.89 -23.68 -30.68
CA SER A 118 -18.46 -23.65 -29.32
C SER A 118 -17.44 -24.08 -28.28
N LEU A 119 -16.67 -25.15 -28.54
CA LEU A 119 -15.62 -25.60 -27.63
C LEU A 119 -14.52 -24.54 -27.48
N ASP A 120 -14.05 -23.96 -28.59
CA ASP A 120 -13.04 -22.91 -28.56
C ASP A 120 -13.56 -21.67 -27.80
N ALA A 121 -14.84 -21.33 -27.94
CA ALA A 121 -15.47 -20.23 -27.20
C ALA A 121 -15.51 -20.50 -25.68
N ILE A 122 -15.87 -21.71 -25.26
CA ILE A 122 -15.90 -22.11 -23.83
C ILE A 122 -14.49 -22.06 -23.22
N VAL A 123 -13.48 -22.56 -23.92
CA VAL A 123 -12.09 -22.55 -23.44
C VAL A 123 -11.58 -21.12 -23.29
N ARG A 124 -11.86 -20.25 -24.27
CA ARG A 124 -11.52 -18.82 -24.19
C ARG A 124 -12.22 -18.15 -23.02
N GLN A 125 -13.53 -18.36 -22.85
CA GLN A 125 -14.29 -17.79 -21.74
C GLN A 125 -13.74 -18.23 -20.38
N SER A 126 -13.45 -19.52 -20.23
CA SER A 126 -12.90 -20.07 -18.98
C SER A 126 -11.54 -19.47 -18.65
N THR A 127 -10.68 -19.31 -19.67
CA THR A 127 -9.38 -18.65 -19.52
C THR A 127 -9.55 -17.20 -19.10
N LYS A 128 -10.43 -16.46 -19.77
CA LYS A 128 -10.70 -15.06 -19.49
C LYS A 128 -11.27 -14.82 -18.10
N MET A 129 -12.19 -15.68 -17.65
CA MET A 129 -12.75 -15.61 -16.30
C MET A 129 -11.71 -15.89 -15.22
N ASN A 130 -10.81 -16.85 -15.46
CA ASN A 130 -9.70 -17.12 -14.54
C ASN A 130 -8.74 -15.91 -14.45
N GLU A 131 -8.37 -15.33 -15.59
CA GLU A 131 -7.56 -14.10 -15.62
C GLU A 131 -8.19 -12.96 -14.85
N LEU A 132 -9.49 -12.71 -15.05
CA LEU A 132 -10.24 -11.66 -14.33
C LEU A 132 -10.27 -11.93 -12.82
N LEU A 133 -10.52 -13.18 -12.40
CA LEU A 133 -10.56 -13.51 -10.97
C LEU A 133 -9.19 -13.37 -10.30
N VAL A 134 -8.12 -13.78 -10.98
CA VAL A 134 -6.74 -13.63 -10.50
C VAL A 134 -6.35 -12.16 -10.42
N ALA A 135 -6.70 -11.37 -11.44
CA ALA A 135 -6.46 -9.92 -11.45
C ALA A 135 -7.21 -9.24 -10.31
N ALA A 136 -8.52 -9.49 -10.19
CA ALA A 136 -9.36 -8.98 -9.11
C ALA A 136 -8.75 -9.26 -7.73
N SER A 137 -8.32 -10.49 -7.48
CA SER A 137 -7.70 -10.87 -6.21
C SER A 137 -6.44 -10.04 -5.94
N LYS A 138 -5.53 -9.92 -6.92
CA LYS A 138 -4.30 -9.14 -6.77
C LYS A 138 -4.58 -7.67 -6.50
N GLU A 139 -5.49 -7.07 -7.25
CA GLU A 139 -5.79 -5.65 -7.18
C GLU A 139 -6.52 -5.28 -5.88
N VAL A 140 -7.43 -6.14 -5.39
CA VAL A 140 -8.15 -5.91 -4.12
C VAL A 140 -7.20 -5.87 -2.93
N PHE A 141 -6.18 -6.73 -2.91
CA PHE A 141 -5.22 -6.80 -1.80
C PHE A 141 -4.03 -5.83 -1.94
N ALA A 142 -3.77 -5.29 -3.13
CA ALA A 142 -2.63 -4.39 -3.35
C ALA A 142 -2.58 -3.18 -2.40
N PRO A 143 -3.69 -2.45 -2.12
CA PRO A 143 -3.66 -1.32 -1.18
C PRO A 143 -3.31 -1.74 0.26
N LEU A 144 -3.80 -2.90 0.70
CA LEU A 144 -3.53 -3.43 2.03
C LEU A 144 -2.09 -3.93 2.16
N ASN A 145 -1.56 -4.58 1.13
CA ASN A 145 -0.16 -5.02 1.07
C ASN A 145 0.80 -3.83 1.11
N ALA A 146 0.47 -2.74 0.41
CA ALA A 146 1.25 -1.50 0.48
C ALA A 146 1.26 -0.93 1.91
N ARG A 147 0.17 -1.06 2.66
CA ARG A 147 0.11 -0.63 4.06
C ARG A 147 0.90 -1.50 5.00
N ALA A 148 0.88 -2.81 4.80
CA ALA A 148 1.74 -3.73 5.54
C ALA A 148 3.24 -3.42 5.31
N ALA A 149 3.64 -3.13 4.07
CA ALA A 149 5.01 -2.74 3.73
C ALA A 149 5.41 -1.43 4.43
N ALA A 150 4.56 -0.40 4.36
CA ALA A 150 4.84 0.87 5.01
C ALA A 150 4.91 0.76 6.55
N ALA A 151 4.10 -0.11 7.16
CA ALA A 151 4.20 -0.40 8.58
C ALA A 151 5.56 -1.03 8.92
N ALA A 152 6.04 -1.96 8.10
CA ALA A 152 7.35 -2.57 8.27
C ALA A 152 8.49 -1.55 8.15
N ASP A 153 8.36 -0.57 7.25
CA ASP A 153 9.36 0.49 7.09
C ASP A 153 9.37 1.48 8.26
N LEU A 154 8.21 1.83 8.81
CA LEU A 154 8.11 2.65 10.03
C LEU A 154 8.80 1.96 11.23
N LEU A 155 8.69 0.64 11.35
CA LEU A 155 9.37 -0.12 12.41
C LEU A 155 10.89 -0.07 12.26
N LYS A 156 11.41 -0.15 11.03
CA LYS A 156 12.86 -0.06 10.76
C LYS A 156 13.40 1.34 11.09
N VAL A 157 12.67 2.39 10.71
CA VAL A 157 13.06 3.79 10.99
C VAL A 157 13.09 4.08 12.49
N LYS A 158 12.18 3.49 13.28
CA LYS A 158 12.14 3.68 14.74
C LYS A 158 13.26 2.93 15.48
N SER A 159 13.85 1.90 14.87
CA SER A 159 14.95 1.11 15.44
C SER A 159 16.36 1.61 15.08
N ALA A 160 16.47 2.59 14.18
CA ALA A 160 17.72 3.24 13.77
C ALA A 160 17.89 4.60 14.47
#